data_AF-A0A2S4W6N0-F1
#
_entry.id   AF-A0A2S4W6N0-F1
#
_cell.length_a   1.000
_cell.length_b   1.000
_cell.length_c   1.000
_cell.angle_alpha   90.00
_cell.angle_beta   90.00
_cell.angle_gamma   90.00
#
_symmetry.space_group_name_H-M   'P 1'
#
loop_
_entity.id
_entity.type
_entity.pdbx_description
1 polymer ?
#
loop_
_entity_poly.entity_id
_entity_poly.type
_entity_poly.pdbx_seq_one_letter_code
_entity_poly.pdbx_strand_id
1 'polypeptide(L)'
;MDGIQAASELQDSNNDELKEKIAAQSMQRYNQAPKTLQVDTVVNLVRGQNTCLLAATGFGKSRITELYLEMLPKDRDGNIYGVVVVLNPLDALGNNQVKEKNQAGFTSINLTKSNISQETCGKIQQGVFNFVYLSPEIFLDNEVFTDVYFSPEF
;
A
#
# COMPACT_ATOMS: atom_id res chain seq x y z
N MET A 1 -2.35 17.51 3.25
CA MET A 1 -2.93 16.30 3.86
C MET A 1 -1.76 15.41 4.18
N ASP A 2 -1.50 15.21 5.46
CA ASP A 2 -0.41 14.34 5.89
C ASP A 2 -1.02 12.95 6.00
N GLY A 3 -0.75 12.09 5.01
CA GLY A 3 -1.21 10.71 5.03
C GLY A 3 -0.65 9.94 6.23
N ILE A 4 -1.17 8.74 6.48
CA ILE A 4 -0.67 7.92 7.59
C ILE A 4 0.84 7.68 7.46
N GLN A 5 1.56 7.92 8.57
CA GLN A 5 2.98 7.72 8.64
C GLN A 5 3.33 6.50 9.50
N ALA A 6 4.51 5.94 9.27
CA ALA A 6 5.06 4.92 10.17
C ALA A 6 5.20 5.50 11.59
N ALA A 7 5.17 4.62 12.60
CA ALA A 7 5.34 5.04 13.99
C ALA A 7 6.67 5.80 14.18
N SER A 8 6.69 6.79 15.08
CA SER A 8 7.88 7.62 15.32
C SER A 8 9.11 6.79 15.66
N GLU A 9 8.96 5.67 16.38
CA GLU A 9 10.06 4.73 16.66
C GLU A 9 10.75 4.24 15.38
N LEU A 10 9.98 3.93 14.33
CA LEU A 10 10.54 3.51 13.03
C LEU A 10 11.10 4.69 12.26
N GLN A 11 10.51 5.89 12.38
CA GLN A 11 10.98 7.11 11.73
C GLN A 11 12.28 7.64 12.33
N ASP A 12 12.49 7.46 13.63
CA ASP A 12 13.63 7.97 14.39
C ASP A 12 14.77 6.94 14.50
N SER A 13 14.49 5.65 14.26
CA SER A 13 15.53 4.62 14.22
C SER A 13 16.56 4.92 13.14
N ASN A 14 17.82 4.52 13.36
CA ASN A 14 18.81 4.64 12.29
C ASN A 14 18.47 3.70 11.11
N ASN A 15 19.13 3.93 9.97
CA ASN A 15 18.81 3.20 8.74
C ASN A 15 19.18 1.72 8.81
N ASP A 16 20.23 1.34 9.53
CA ASP A 16 20.65 -0.07 9.61
C ASP A 16 19.65 -0.89 10.43
N GLU A 17 19.21 -0.36 11.58
CA GLU A 17 18.14 -0.94 12.39
C GLU A 17 16.83 -1.07 11.60
N LEU A 18 16.46 -0.04 10.83
CA LEU A 18 15.26 -0.08 10.01
C LEU A 18 15.35 -1.16 8.91
N LYS A 19 16.52 -1.29 8.26
CA LYS A 19 16.75 -2.35 7.25
C LYS A 19 16.61 -3.74 7.86
N GLU A 20 17.15 -3.95 9.06
CA GLU A 20 17.02 -5.21 9.79
C GLU A 20 15.56 -5.53 10.13
N LYS A 21 14.80 -4.55 10.65
CA LYS A 21 13.37 -4.69 10.94
C LYS A 21 12.57 -5.06 9.69
N ILE A 22 12.81 -4.39 8.56
CA ILE A 22 12.15 -4.69 7.28
C ILE A 22 12.53 -6.10 6.81
N ALA A 23 13.80 -6.50 6.92
CA ALA A 23 14.25 -7.82 6.54
C ALA A 23 13.62 -8.94 7.38
N ALA A 24 13.54 -8.73 8.71
CA ALA A 24 12.89 -9.63 9.63
C ALA A 24 11.39 -9.79 9.31
N GLN A 25 10.67 -8.69 9.06
CA GLN A 25 9.26 -8.73 8.68
C GLN A 25 9.05 -9.53 7.38
N SER A 26 9.96 -9.34 6.43
CA SER A 26 9.92 -10.03 5.15
C SER A 26 10.14 -11.53 5.28
N MET A 27 11.08 -11.96 6.15
CA MET A 27 11.28 -13.36 6.49
C MET A 27 10.06 -13.94 7.22
N GLN A 28 9.51 -13.23 8.19
CA GLN A 28 8.34 -13.69 8.95
C GLN A 28 7.12 -13.92 8.05
N ARG A 29 6.84 -12.99 7.13
CA ARG A 29 5.64 -13.04 6.29
C ARG A 29 5.76 -14.01 5.11
N TYR A 30 6.90 -14.03 4.44
CA TYR A 30 7.06 -14.75 3.16
C TYR A 30 8.04 -15.93 3.23
N ASN A 31 8.64 -16.18 4.40
CA ASN A 31 9.72 -17.16 4.57
C ASN A 31 10.85 -17.01 3.54
N GLN A 32 11.14 -15.76 3.15
CA GLN A 32 12.12 -15.43 2.12
C GLN A 32 12.78 -14.10 2.44
N ALA A 33 14.11 -14.02 2.28
CA ALA A 33 14.82 -12.77 2.46
C ALA A 33 14.43 -11.76 1.36
N PRO A 34 14.27 -10.46 1.69
CA PRO A 34 14.04 -9.44 0.68
C PRO A 34 15.34 -9.13 -0.06
N LYS A 35 15.20 -8.58 -1.27
CA LYS A 35 16.34 -8.04 -2.01
C LYS A 35 16.74 -6.68 -1.42
N THR A 36 18.03 -6.36 -1.44
CA THR A 36 18.57 -5.09 -0.90
C THR A 36 17.81 -3.87 -1.41
N LEU A 37 17.60 -3.77 -2.73
CA LEU A 37 16.89 -2.63 -3.33
C LEU A 37 15.40 -2.57 -2.92
N GLN A 38 14.75 -3.69 -2.58
CA GLN A 38 13.41 -3.64 -1.98
C GLN A 38 13.46 -2.99 -0.60
N VAL A 39 14.42 -3.40 0.24
CA VAL A 39 14.59 -2.85 1.60
C VAL A 39 14.90 -1.37 1.54
N ASP A 40 15.87 -0.95 0.72
CA ASP A 40 16.24 0.46 0.58
C ASP A 40 15.06 1.31 0.10
N THR A 41 14.23 0.77 -0.81
CA THR A 41 13.01 1.45 -1.26
C THR A 41 12.02 1.61 -0.11
N VAL A 42 11.79 0.57 0.71
CA VAL A 42 10.88 0.65 1.87
C VAL A 42 11.41 1.64 2.92
N VAL A 43 12.73 1.69 3.15
CA VAL A 43 13.34 2.70 4.04
C VAL A 43 12.96 4.10 3.59
N ASN A 44 13.14 4.43 2.31
CA ASN A 44 12.79 5.76 1.79
C ASN A 44 11.29 6.07 1.99
N LEU A 45 10.41 5.09 1.76
CA LEU A 45 8.97 5.25 1.97
C LEU A 45 8.63 5.48 3.46
N VAL A 46 9.23 4.72 4.39
CA VAL A 46 9.06 4.92 5.85
C VAL A 46 9.52 6.32 6.28
N ARG A 47 10.55 6.86 5.63
CA ARG A 47 11.04 8.24 5.84
C ARG A 47 10.18 9.32 5.15
N GLY A 48 9.05 8.96 4.54
CA GLY A 48 8.17 9.90 3.86
C GLY A 48 8.73 10.47 2.55
N GLN A 49 9.70 9.78 1.93
CA GLN A 49 10.34 10.26 0.69
C GLN A 49 9.59 9.77 -0.56
N ASN A 50 9.33 10.70 -1.47
CA ASN A 50 8.91 10.38 -2.83
C ASN A 50 10.00 9.56 -3.53
N THR A 51 9.69 8.33 -3.90
CA THR A 51 10.68 7.36 -4.37
C THR A 51 10.33 6.82 -5.76
N CYS A 52 11.28 6.87 -6.69
CA CYS A 52 11.18 6.21 -8.00
C CYS A 52 12.11 5.00 -8.04
N LEU A 53 11.57 3.85 -8.45
CA LEU A 53 12.31 2.59 -8.54
C LEU A 53 12.37 2.10 -9.99
N LEU A 54 13.58 1.96 -10.51
CA LEU A 54 13.82 1.26 -11.77
C LEU A 54 14.17 -0.21 -11.50
N ALA A 55 13.28 -1.13 -11.88
CA ALA A 55 13.50 -2.56 -11.71
C ALA A 55 12.78 -3.40 -12.77
N ALA A 56 13.44 -4.47 -13.21
CA ALA A 56 12.93 -5.39 -14.22
C ALA A 56 11.60 -6.07 -13.83
N THR A 57 10.90 -6.63 -14.81
CA THR A 57 9.75 -7.54 -14.57
C THR A 57 10.22 -8.77 -13.79
N GLY A 58 9.38 -9.29 -12.90
CA GLY A 58 9.76 -10.39 -12.00
C GLY A 58 10.67 -9.98 -10.83
N PHE A 59 11.05 -8.71 -10.70
CA PHE A 59 11.86 -8.25 -9.57
C PHE A 59 11.15 -8.42 -8.21
N GLY A 60 9.81 -8.43 -8.20
CA GLY A 60 9.00 -8.43 -6.97
C GLY A 60 8.66 -7.03 -6.49
N LYS A 61 8.29 -6.12 -7.39
CA LYS A 61 7.95 -4.73 -7.07
C LYS A 61 6.74 -4.63 -6.14
N SER A 62 5.74 -5.50 -6.31
CA SER A 62 4.54 -5.57 -5.46
C SER A 62 4.86 -5.75 -3.98
N ARG A 63 5.91 -6.54 -3.67
CA ARG A 63 6.36 -6.81 -2.29
C ARG A 63 6.85 -5.56 -1.56
N ILE A 64 7.27 -4.51 -2.27
CA ILE A 64 7.76 -3.27 -1.65
C ILE A 64 6.60 -2.55 -0.95
N THR A 65 5.46 -2.41 -1.62
CA THR A 65 4.30 -1.73 -1.02
C THR A 65 3.66 -2.58 0.08
N GLU A 66 3.77 -3.91 -0.01
CA GLU A 66 3.34 -4.83 1.06
C GLU A 66 4.19 -4.68 2.31
N LEU A 67 5.52 -4.69 2.17
CA LEU A 67 6.44 -4.49 3.30
C LEU A 67 6.29 -3.11 3.90
N TYR A 68 6.07 -2.07 3.08
CA TYR A 68 5.79 -0.73 3.58
C TYR A 68 4.51 -0.68 4.43
N LEU A 69 3.40 -1.26 3.96
CA LEU A 69 2.15 -1.35 4.74
C LEU A 69 2.35 -2.07 6.07
N GLU A 70 3.17 -3.13 6.09
CA GLU A 70 3.49 -3.86 7.31
C GLU A 70 4.27 -3.03 8.35
N MET A 71 4.95 -1.96 7.92
CA MET A 71 5.63 -1.01 8.81
C MET A 71 4.69 0.08 9.37
N LEU A 72 3.46 0.17 8.86
CA LEU A 72 2.50 1.17 9.33
C LEU A 72 1.83 0.74 10.65
N PRO A 73 1.27 1.70 11.40
CA PRO A 73 0.53 1.41 12.62
C PRO A 73 -0.61 0.42 12.37
N LYS A 74 -0.82 -0.44 13.37
CA LYS A 74 -1.90 -1.43 13.40
C LYS A 74 -2.85 -1.14 14.56
N ASP A 75 -4.11 -1.53 14.41
CA ASP A 75 -5.09 -1.48 15.49
C ASP A 75 -4.81 -2.57 16.55
N ARG A 76 -5.68 -2.64 17.57
CA ARG A 76 -5.56 -3.62 18.66
C ARG A 76 -5.76 -5.07 18.21
N ASP A 77 -6.44 -5.27 17.10
CA ASP A 77 -6.72 -6.58 16.51
C ASP A 77 -5.65 -6.96 15.47
N GLY A 78 -4.68 -6.07 15.22
CA GLY A 78 -3.57 -6.26 14.30
C GLY A 78 -3.85 -5.83 12.86
N ASN A 79 -4.97 -5.18 12.58
CA ASN A 79 -5.30 -4.68 11.25
C ASN A 79 -4.51 -3.42 10.92
N ILE A 80 -4.03 -3.33 9.69
CA ILE A 80 -3.26 -2.16 9.20
C ILE A 80 -4.24 -1.02 8.90
N TYR A 81 -3.99 0.16 9.45
CA TYR A 81 -4.82 1.35 9.18
C TYR A 81 -4.61 1.95 7.79
N GLY A 82 -3.44 1.75 7.19
CA GLY A 82 -3.09 2.38 5.91
C GLY A 82 -3.76 1.76 4.70
N VAL A 83 -4.12 2.61 3.74
CA VAL A 83 -4.60 2.24 2.41
C VAL A 83 -3.57 2.64 1.37
N VAL A 84 -3.15 1.70 0.53
CA VAL A 84 -2.31 1.97 -0.64
C VAL A 84 -3.20 2.13 -1.87
N VAL A 85 -3.23 3.35 -2.39
CA VAL A 85 -3.90 3.69 -3.64
C VAL A 85 -2.93 3.44 -4.80
N VAL A 86 -3.32 2.56 -5.74
CA VAL A 86 -2.50 2.17 -6.88
C VAL A 86 -3.17 2.64 -8.17
N LEU A 87 -2.57 3.63 -8.82
CA LEU A 87 -2.98 4.06 -10.15
C LEU A 87 -2.54 3.04 -11.20
N ASN A 88 -3.51 2.46 -11.90
CA ASN A 88 -3.28 1.41 -12.87
C ASN A 88 -3.93 1.77 -14.21
N PRO A 89 -3.16 1.87 -15.31
CA PRO A 89 -3.70 2.27 -16.61
C PRO A 89 -4.60 1.23 -17.28
N LEU A 90 -4.68 -0.02 -16.77
CA LEU A 90 -5.44 -1.10 -17.39
C LEU A 90 -6.28 -1.88 -16.38
N ASP A 91 -7.61 -1.88 -16.53
CA ASP A 91 -8.55 -2.58 -15.63
C ASP A 91 -8.24 -4.08 -15.49
N ALA A 92 -7.90 -4.75 -16.61
CA ALA A 92 -7.59 -6.18 -16.61
C ALA A 92 -6.35 -6.51 -15.75
N LEU A 93 -5.40 -5.58 -15.64
CA LEU A 93 -4.24 -5.74 -14.77
C LEU A 93 -4.66 -5.64 -13.29
N GLY A 94 -5.68 -4.84 -12.97
CA GLY A 94 -6.17 -4.65 -11.60
C GLY A 94 -6.75 -5.94 -11.00
N ASN A 95 -7.51 -6.71 -11.78
CA ASN A 95 -8.08 -7.98 -11.32
C ASN A 95 -7.01 -9.02 -10.94
N ASN A 96 -5.94 -9.12 -11.74
CA ASN A 96 -4.83 -10.03 -11.43
C ASN A 96 -4.10 -9.59 -10.15
N GLN A 97 -3.88 -8.29 -10.00
CA GLN A 97 -3.23 -7.75 -8.81
C GLN A 97 -4.07 -7.98 -7.54
N VAL A 98 -5.39 -7.76 -7.60
CA VAL A 98 -6.31 -8.07 -6.49
C VAL A 98 -6.20 -9.54 -6.09
N LYS A 99 -6.18 -10.45 -7.07
CA LYS A 99 -6.03 -11.88 -6.79
C LYS A 99 -4.70 -12.18 -6.09
N GLU A 100 -3.60 -11.63 -6.57
CA GLU A 100 -2.27 -11.80 -5.96
C GLU A 100 -2.21 -11.23 -4.53
N LYS A 101 -2.79 -10.05 -4.29
CA LYS A 101 -2.84 -9.44 -2.94
C LYS A 101 -3.68 -10.24 -1.96
N ASN A 102 -4.83 -10.72 -2.39
CA ASN A 102 -5.69 -11.56 -1.56
C ASN A 102 -4.99 -12.89 -1.21
N GLN A 103 -4.26 -13.49 -2.16
CA GLN A 103 -3.43 -14.67 -1.90
C GLN A 103 -2.28 -14.38 -0.93
N ALA A 104 -1.74 -13.17 -0.98
CA ALA A 104 -0.75 -12.69 -0.03
C ALA A 104 -1.35 -12.25 1.32
N GLY A 105 -2.66 -12.44 1.56
CA GLY A 105 -3.33 -12.16 2.83
C GLY A 105 -3.65 -10.68 3.09
N PHE A 106 -3.72 -9.85 2.05
CA PHE A 106 -4.17 -8.47 2.13
C PHE A 106 -5.59 -8.34 1.60
N THR A 107 -6.34 -7.34 2.08
CA THR A 107 -7.63 -6.98 1.47
C THR A 107 -7.39 -6.04 0.30
N SER A 108 -8.06 -6.28 -0.83
CA SER A 108 -7.87 -5.44 -2.01
C SER A 108 -9.12 -5.34 -2.88
N ILE A 109 -9.24 -4.24 -3.61
CA ILE A 109 -10.31 -3.98 -4.57
C ILE A 109 -9.76 -3.38 -5.86
N ASN A 110 -10.35 -3.79 -6.99
CA ASN A 110 -10.19 -3.11 -8.27
C ASN A 110 -11.42 -2.22 -8.47
N LEU A 111 -11.25 -0.93 -8.18
CA LEU A 111 -12.29 0.08 -8.30
C LEU A 111 -12.40 0.49 -9.77
N THR A 112 -13.58 0.24 -10.34
CA THR A 112 -13.91 0.51 -11.74
C THR A 112 -15.15 1.39 -11.81
N LYS A 113 -15.45 1.92 -12.99
CA LYS A 113 -16.67 2.72 -13.22
C LYS A 113 -17.96 1.95 -12.92
N SER A 114 -17.94 0.62 -12.95
CA SER A 114 -19.13 -0.21 -12.73
C SER A 114 -19.39 -0.55 -11.26
N ASN A 115 -18.39 -0.42 -10.37
CA ASN A 115 -18.53 -0.77 -8.96
C ASN A 115 -18.26 0.41 -8.00
N ILE A 116 -17.89 1.57 -8.53
CA ILE A 116 -17.78 2.80 -7.75
C ILE A 116 -19.18 3.25 -7.30
N SER A 117 -19.33 3.39 -5.99
CA SER A 117 -20.58 3.78 -5.33
C SER A 117 -20.26 4.40 -3.98
N GLN A 118 -21.21 5.11 -3.37
CA GLN A 118 -21.05 5.64 -2.01
C GLN A 118 -20.73 4.52 -1.00
N GLU A 119 -21.33 3.33 -1.15
CA GLU A 119 -21.06 2.19 -0.26
C GLU A 119 -19.63 1.68 -0.43
N THR A 120 -19.17 1.50 -1.67
CA THR A 120 -17.80 1.05 -1.96
C THR A 120 -16.78 2.07 -1.46
N CYS A 121 -17.03 3.36 -1.70
CA CYS A 121 -16.19 4.46 -1.24
C CYS A 121 -16.16 4.57 0.29
N GLY A 122 -17.29 4.38 0.96
CA GLY A 122 -17.35 4.34 2.43
C GLY A 122 -16.50 3.20 3.02
N LYS A 123 -16.51 2.01 2.39
CA LYS A 123 -15.61 0.90 2.79
C LYS A 123 -14.13 1.25 2.59
N ILE A 124 -13.79 1.94 1.50
CA ILE A 124 -12.42 2.41 1.25
C ILE A 124 -12.00 3.42 2.34
N GLN A 125 -12.84 4.41 2.63
CA GLN A 125 -12.57 5.43 3.64
C GLN A 125 -12.36 4.82 5.04
N GLN A 126 -13.10 3.76 5.36
CA GLN A 126 -12.96 3.02 6.62
C GLN A 126 -11.75 2.08 6.68
N GLY A 127 -10.91 2.03 5.64
CA GLY A 127 -9.73 1.17 5.61
C GLY A 127 -10.03 -0.33 5.43
N VAL A 128 -11.22 -0.70 4.95
CA VAL A 128 -11.60 -2.12 4.72
C VAL A 128 -10.65 -2.80 3.73
N PHE A 129 -10.07 -2.03 2.80
CA PHE A 129 -9.13 -2.51 1.80
C PHE A 129 -7.72 -1.95 2.05
N ASN A 130 -6.72 -2.82 2.17
CA ASN A 130 -5.31 -2.39 2.23
C ASN A 130 -4.82 -1.86 0.88
N PHE A 131 -5.34 -2.37 -0.23
CA PHE A 131 -4.98 -1.95 -1.59
C PHE A 131 -6.21 -1.57 -2.42
N VAL A 132 -6.21 -0.36 -2.98
CA VAL A 132 -7.23 0.12 -3.92
C VAL A 132 -6.57 0.36 -5.26
N TYR A 133 -6.88 -0.49 -6.23
CA TYR A 133 -6.47 -0.32 -7.62
C TYR A 133 -7.54 0.48 -8.35
N LEU A 134 -7.15 1.54 -9.06
CA LEU A 134 -8.06 2.33 -9.87
C LEU A 134 -7.36 2.96 -11.06
N SER A 135 -8.12 3.34 -12.07
CA SER A 135 -7.57 4.02 -13.25
C SER A 135 -7.27 5.50 -12.94
N PRO A 136 -6.32 6.14 -13.64
CA PRO A 136 -6.08 7.58 -13.53
C PRO A 136 -7.35 8.42 -13.77
N GLU A 137 -8.23 7.97 -14.67
CA GLU A 137 -9.50 8.65 -14.95
C GLU A 137 -10.43 8.62 -13.74
N ILE A 138 -10.53 7.49 -13.02
CA ILE A 138 -11.34 7.44 -11.79
C ILE A 138 -10.71 8.32 -10.71
N PHE A 139 -9.39 8.36 -10.62
CA PHE A 139 -8.70 9.19 -9.63
C PHE A 139 -8.91 10.69 -9.86
N LEU A 140 -8.96 11.14 -11.13
CA LEU A 140 -9.00 12.56 -11.50
C LEU A 140 -10.41 13.10 -11.78
N ASP A 141 -11.33 12.26 -12.27
CA ASP A 141 -12.62 12.69 -12.84
C ASP A 141 -13.81 11.98 -12.16
N ASN A 142 -13.67 11.62 -10.89
CA ASN A 142 -14.76 11.07 -10.09
C ASN A 142 -14.90 11.81 -8.76
N GLU A 143 -15.99 12.57 -8.61
CA GLU A 143 -16.26 13.36 -7.39
C GLU A 143 -16.35 12.47 -6.15
N VAL A 144 -16.99 11.29 -6.24
CA VAL A 144 -17.20 10.40 -5.09
C VAL A 144 -15.87 9.87 -4.54
N PHE A 145 -14.92 9.49 -5.40
CA PHE A 145 -13.60 9.07 -4.94
C PHE A 145 -12.73 10.26 -4.51
N THR A 146 -12.87 11.40 -5.18
CA THR A 146 -12.20 12.66 -4.79
C THR A 146 -12.57 13.04 -3.36
N ASP A 147 -13.84 12.97 -3.00
CA ASP A 147 -14.32 13.25 -1.64
C ASP A 147 -13.71 12.31 -0.60
N VAL A 148 -13.54 11.02 -0.94
CA VAL A 148 -12.84 10.06 -0.07
C VAL A 148 -11.36 10.43 0.06
N TYR A 149 -10.66 10.59 -1.06
CA TYR A 149 -9.22 10.81 -1.07
C TYR A 149 -8.81 12.12 -0.37
N PHE A 150 -9.67 13.14 -0.46
CA PHE A 150 -9.45 14.43 0.20
C PHE A 150 -10.19 14.57 1.54
N SER A 151 -10.80 13.51 2.05
CA SER A 151 -11.38 13.47 3.39
C SER A 151 -10.29 13.54 4.46
N PRO A 152 -10.45 14.34 5.53
CA PRO A 152 -9.53 14.32 6.66
C PRO A 152 -9.62 13.01 7.49
N GLU A 153 -10.62 12.18 7.24
CA GLU A 153 -10.80 10.88 7.89
C GLU A 153 -10.10 9.73 7.15
N PHE A 154 -9.56 10.00 5.95
CA PHE A 154 -8.85 9.06 5.09
C PHE A 154 -7.34 9.35 5.11
#